data_AF-A0A497PSL9-F1
#
_entry.id   AF-A0A497PSL9-F1
#
_cell.length_a   1.000
_cell.length_b   1.000
_cell.length_c   1.000
_cell.angle_alpha   90.00
_cell.angle_beta   90.00
_cell.angle_gamma   90.00
#
_symmetry.space_group_name_H-M   'P 1'
#
loop_
_entity.id
_entity.type
_entity.pdbx_description
1 polymer ?
#
loop_
_entity_poly.entity_id
_entity_poly.type
_entity_poly.pdbx_seq_one_letter_code
_entity_poly.pdbx_strand_id
1 'polypeptide(L)'
;MQTGLLPAMTGSDGTEPEIAQALSDTGHLTSCSGDMTLEETDLIKKAVRDWFSREGVKIESISNPRAEFLFKVKFMRFFFTVVRPNDQRYLQIESQVLISPQHQKALTVEKMRTFQMNALKFAFENGINLGFIQPRPGQQGRQPPGPGFVISDRIYDDAFSDDKIWRVMRRLHSAIDMVIAILNDVTGQQMGKPDDTAESGPSYYT
;
A
#
# COMPACT_ATOMS: atom_id res chain seq x y z
N MET A 1 -27.72 63.42 -4.79
CA MET A 1 -29.02 63.66 -5.46
C MET A 1 -28.88 63.00 -6.84
N GLN A 2 -29.74 62.12 -7.35
CA GLN A 2 -31.06 61.67 -6.95
C GLN A 2 -31.36 60.36 -7.71
N THR A 3 -32.17 59.52 -7.07
CA THR A 3 -32.82 58.24 -7.42
C THR A 3 -33.48 58.11 -8.81
N GLY A 4 -33.67 56.86 -9.25
CA GLY A 4 -34.84 56.42 -10.05
C GLY A 4 -34.69 54.96 -10.53
N LEU A 5 -35.16 53.93 -9.81
CA LEU A 5 -36.52 53.34 -9.75
C LEU A 5 -37.02 52.65 -11.04
N LEU A 6 -37.35 51.36 -10.88
CA LEU A 6 -38.06 50.43 -11.79
C LEU A 6 -39.51 50.86 -12.08
N PRO A 7 -40.16 50.26 -13.10
CA PRO A 7 -41.17 49.20 -12.88
C PRO A 7 -41.02 48.04 -13.91
N ALA A 8 -41.28 46.74 -13.67
CA ALA A 8 -42.40 45.96 -13.08
C ALA A 8 -43.53 45.57 -14.07
N MET A 9 -43.60 44.24 -14.34
CA MET A 9 -44.78 43.36 -14.61
C MET A 9 -45.52 43.53 -15.97
N THR A 10 -45.92 42.50 -16.74
CA THR A 10 -46.80 41.34 -16.46
C THR A 10 -46.76 40.38 -17.67
N GLY A 11 -46.76 39.04 -17.48
CA GLY A 11 -47.90 38.11 -17.75
C GLY A 11 -47.85 37.50 -19.18
N SER A 12 -48.21 36.24 -19.49
CA SER A 12 -48.72 35.05 -18.81
C SER A 12 -48.70 33.86 -19.81
N ASP A 13 -49.09 32.67 -19.34
CA ASP A 13 -49.41 31.42 -20.07
C ASP A 13 -48.22 30.62 -20.62
N GLY A 14 -48.10 29.31 -20.39
CA GLY A 14 -49.01 28.31 -19.84
C GLY A 14 -48.49 26.93 -20.27
N THR A 15 -49.05 25.86 -19.71
CA THR A 15 -48.87 24.43 -20.04
C THR A 15 -47.86 23.64 -19.20
N GLU A 16 -48.34 23.13 -18.06
CA GLU A 16 -47.89 21.87 -17.45
C GLU A 16 -48.28 20.69 -18.35
N PRO A 17 -47.51 19.58 -18.28
CA PRO A 17 -48.16 18.30 -18.22
C PRO A 17 -47.73 17.50 -16.99
N GLU A 18 -48.77 17.16 -16.23
CA GLU A 18 -48.88 16.06 -15.29
C GLU A 18 -48.56 14.73 -15.99
N ILE A 19 -47.53 14.01 -15.52
CA ILE A 19 -47.35 12.58 -15.81
C ILE A 19 -47.06 11.83 -14.50
N ALA A 20 -48.13 11.21 -14.01
CA ALA A 20 -48.23 9.87 -13.43
C ALA A 20 -47.10 9.36 -12.51
N GLN A 21 -47.52 9.15 -11.25
CA GLN A 21 -47.03 8.09 -10.38
C GLN A 21 -46.89 6.75 -11.12
N ALA A 22 -45.72 6.14 -11.01
CA ALA A 22 -45.54 4.71 -11.19
C ALA A 22 -44.61 4.17 -10.09
N LEU A 23 -45.24 3.54 -9.10
CA LEU A 23 -44.88 2.24 -8.52
C LEU A 23 -43.40 1.99 -8.17
N SER A 24 -43.14 2.03 -6.86
CA SER A 24 -42.52 0.97 -6.08
C SER A 24 -41.95 -0.23 -6.87
N ASP A 25 -40.62 -0.30 -6.98
CA ASP A 25 -39.81 -1.51 -6.78
C ASP A 25 -38.35 -1.20 -7.14
N THR A 26 -37.61 -0.63 -6.19
CA THR A 26 -36.15 -0.74 -6.22
C THR A 26 -35.72 -1.49 -4.99
N GLY A 27 -35.27 -2.71 -5.27
CA GLY A 27 -34.86 -3.73 -4.33
C GLY A 27 -34.11 -3.19 -3.13
N HIS A 28 -34.49 -3.75 -1.99
CA HIS A 28 -33.60 -4.11 -0.90
C HIS A 28 -32.14 -4.16 -1.39
N LEU A 29 -31.38 -3.10 -1.14
CA LEU A 29 -29.92 -3.17 -1.16
C LEU A 29 -29.56 -4.05 0.03
N THR A 30 -29.61 -5.36 -0.18
CA THR A 30 -28.97 -6.33 0.68
C THR A 30 -27.50 -5.97 0.64
N SER A 31 -27.08 -5.23 1.66
CA SER A 31 -25.69 -5.04 2.01
C SER A 31 -25.08 -6.44 2.08
N CYS A 32 -24.32 -6.84 1.07
CA CYS A 32 -23.52 -8.06 1.07
C CYS A 32 -22.34 -7.90 2.05
N SER A 33 -22.62 -7.56 3.30
CA SER A 33 -21.72 -7.67 4.43
C SER A 33 -21.78 -9.11 4.92
N GLY A 34 -21.55 -10.07 4.02
CA GLY A 34 -21.55 -11.49 4.38
C GLY A 34 -20.30 -11.79 5.16
N ASP A 35 -20.39 -11.76 6.49
CA ASP A 35 -19.34 -12.17 7.42
C ASP A 35 -18.59 -13.37 6.84
N MET A 36 -17.32 -13.19 6.48
CA MET A 36 -16.57 -14.26 5.81
C MET A 36 -16.36 -15.38 6.81
N THR A 37 -16.55 -16.61 6.35
CA THR A 37 -16.41 -17.76 7.23
C THR A 37 -14.92 -17.99 7.50
N LEU A 38 -14.60 -18.48 8.70
CA LEU A 38 -13.24 -18.94 9.06
C LEU A 38 -12.63 -19.87 7.98
N GLU A 39 -13.47 -20.63 7.28
CA GLU A 39 -13.08 -21.52 6.20
C GLU A 39 -12.48 -20.79 4.99
N GLU A 40 -13.04 -19.64 4.59
CA GLU A 40 -12.53 -18.85 3.45
C GLU A 40 -11.14 -18.28 3.75
N THR A 41 -10.95 -17.77 4.97
CA THR A 41 -9.64 -17.29 5.44
C THR A 41 -8.60 -18.40 5.45
N ASP A 42 -8.96 -19.60 5.90
CA ASP A 42 -8.05 -20.75 5.92
C ASP A 42 -7.69 -21.24 4.50
N LEU A 43 -8.64 -21.17 3.55
CA LEU A 43 -8.38 -21.46 2.14
C LEU A 43 -7.38 -20.47 1.53
N ILE A 44 -7.56 -19.16 1.77
CA ILE A 44 -6.64 -18.12 1.28
C ILE A 44 -5.26 -18.28 1.92
N LYS A 45 -5.21 -18.50 3.24
CA LYS A 45 -3.97 -18.75 3.98
C LYS A 45 -3.20 -19.92 3.40
N LYS A 46 -3.89 -21.04 3.12
CA LYS A 46 -3.30 -22.22 2.51
C LYS A 46 -2.83 -21.93 1.09
N ALA A 47 -3.64 -21.29 0.26
CA ALA A 47 -3.27 -20.95 -1.11
C ALA A 47 -2.01 -20.07 -1.18
N VAL A 48 -1.93 -19.03 -0.33
CA VAL A 48 -0.75 -18.18 -0.21
C VAL A 48 0.48 -18.99 0.19
N ARG A 49 0.35 -19.85 1.21
CA ARG A 49 1.45 -20.69 1.68
C ARG A 49 1.93 -21.67 0.61
N ASP A 50 1.00 -22.33 -0.08
CA ASP A 50 1.30 -23.30 -1.12
C ASP A 50 1.97 -22.62 -2.31
N TRP A 51 1.51 -21.42 -2.70
CA TRP A 51 2.11 -20.63 -3.76
C TRP A 51 3.59 -20.32 -3.47
N PHE A 52 3.90 -19.72 -2.33
CA PHE A 52 5.29 -19.42 -1.96
C PHE A 52 6.16 -20.68 -1.83
N SER A 53 5.58 -21.79 -1.36
CA SER A 53 6.30 -23.06 -1.26
C SER A 53 6.68 -23.63 -2.62
N ARG A 54 5.79 -23.52 -3.62
CA ARG A 54 6.08 -23.93 -5.02
C ARG A 54 7.15 -23.06 -5.68
N GLU A 55 7.18 -21.77 -5.36
CA GLU A 55 8.23 -20.84 -5.83
C GLU A 55 9.59 -21.06 -5.13
N GLY A 56 9.70 -22.03 -4.21
CA GLY A 56 10.93 -22.31 -3.47
C GLY A 56 11.27 -21.23 -2.44
N VAL A 57 10.31 -20.39 -2.06
CA VAL A 57 10.50 -19.31 -1.10
C VAL A 57 10.33 -19.84 0.32
N LYS A 58 11.31 -19.55 1.20
CA LYS A 58 11.18 -19.85 2.63
C LYS A 58 10.08 -18.96 3.25
N ILE A 59 9.14 -19.61 3.94
CA ILE A 59 8.01 -18.95 4.61
C ILE A 59 8.17 -19.11 6.12
N GLU A 60 8.08 -17.99 6.84
CA GLU A 60 8.04 -17.96 8.30
C GLU A 60 6.67 -17.47 8.74
N SER A 61 5.91 -18.32 9.45
CA SER A 61 4.63 -17.95 10.03
C SER A 61 4.86 -17.21 11.34
N ILE A 62 4.22 -16.06 11.49
CA ILE A 62 4.34 -15.20 12.67
C ILE A 62 2.94 -15.03 13.27
N SER A 63 2.82 -15.28 14.58
CA SER A 63 1.58 -14.99 15.30
C SER A 63 1.47 -13.49 15.55
N ASN A 64 0.32 -12.90 15.21
CA ASN A 64 0.04 -11.48 15.42
C ASN A 64 -1.42 -11.31 15.83
N PRO A 65 -1.74 -10.71 16.99
CA PRO A 65 -3.12 -10.56 17.46
C PRO A 65 -3.99 -9.66 16.58
N ARG A 66 -3.41 -8.89 15.65
CA ARG A 66 -4.11 -7.99 14.74
C ARG A 66 -4.27 -8.55 13.32
N ALA A 67 -3.86 -9.80 13.10
CA ALA A 67 -3.92 -10.43 11.80
C ALA A 67 -4.44 -11.87 11.91
N GLU A 68 -5.28 -12.26 10.95
CA GLU A 68 -5.76 -13.64 10.80
C GLU A 68 -4.59 -14.58 10.48
N PHE A 69 -3.67 -14.09 9.64
CA PHE A 69 -2.36 -14.68 9.48
C PHE A 69 -1.33 -13.64 9.03
N LEU A 70 -0.07 -13.92 9.34
CA LEU A 70 1.08 -13.16 8.89
C LEU A 70 2.20 -14.11 8.49
N PHE A 71 2.70 -13.92 7.27
CA PHE A 71 3.87 -14.60 6.77
C PHE A 71 4.99 -13.61 6.50
N LYS A 72 6.21 -14.00 6.87
CA LYS A 72 7.43 -13.36 6.39
C LYS A 72 8.05 -14.26 5.33
N VAL A 73 8.35 -13.69 4.16
CA VAL A 73 8.86 -14.41 3.00
C VAL A 73 10.08 -13.69 2.43
N LYS A 74 11.11 -14.44 2.03
CA LYS A 74 12.27 -13.89 1.30
C LYS A 74 12.06 -14.10 -0.19
N PHE A 75 11.65 -13.05 -0.90
CA PHE A 75 11.42 -13.12 -2.34
C PHE A 75 12.53 -12.38 -3.06
N MET A 76 13.37 -13.13 -3.78
CA MET A 76 14.60 -12.62 -4.39
C MET A 76 15.48 -11.92 -3.33
N ARG A 77 15.75 -10.62 -3.49
CA ARG A 77 16.63 -9.85 -2.61
C ARG A 77 15.94 -9.36 -1.33
N PHE A 78 14.62 -9.22 -1.32
CA PHE A 78 13.91 -8.52 -0.24
C PHE A 78 13.05 -9.45 0.60
N PHE A 79 12.92 -9.11 1.88
CA PHE A 79 11.90 -9.67 2.75
C PHE A 79 10.58 -8.94 2.57
N PHE A 80 9.50 -9.70 2.45
CA PHE A 80 8.14 -9.20 2.42
C PHE A 80 7.36 -9.76 3.60
N THR A 81 6.46 -8.93 4.12
CA THR A 81 5.39 -9.33 5.03
C THR A 81 4.11 -9.47 4.22
N VAL A 82 3.51 -10.65 4.26
CA VAL A 82 2.18 -10.93 3.70
C VAL A 82 1.25 -11.09 4.88
N VAL A 83 0.34 -10.14 5.04
CA VAL A 83 -0.56 -10.07 6.19
C VAL A 83 -2.01 -10.00 5.73
N ARG A 84 -2.86 -10.77 6.40
CA ARG A 84 -4.32 -10.60 6.34
C ARG A 84 -4.76 -9.96 7.65
N PRO A 85 -5.06 -8.65 7.67
CA PRO A 85 -5.52 -8.00 8.89
C PRO A 85 -6.88 -8.57 9.33
N ASN A 86 -7.15 -8.55 10.63
CA ASN A 86 -8.44 -9.01 11.15
C ASN A 86 -9.60 -8.25 10.50
N ASP A 87 -10.64 -8.98 10.12
CA ASP A 87 -11.91 -8.42 9.62
C ASP A 87 -11.74 -7.60 8.34
N GLN A 88 -10.66 -7.82 7.57
CA GLN A 88 -10.37 -7.14 6.31
C GLN A 88 -10.36 -8.11 5.14
N ARG A 89 -11.07 -7.77 4.06
CA ARG A 89 -11.16 -8.57 2.83
C ARG A 89 -10.05 -8.30 1.83
N TYR A 90 -8.83 -8.21 2.34
CA TYR A 90 -7.65 -8.07 1.50
C TYR A 90 -6.43 -8.66 2.17
N LEU A 91 -5.49 -9.08 1.34
CA LEU A 91 -4.11 -9.33 1.72
C LEU A 91 -3.29 -8.07 1.50
N GLN A 92 -2.54 -7.64 2.51
CA GLN A 92 -1.54 -6.61 2.37
C GLN A 92 -0.17 -7.26 2.22
N ILE A 93 0.53 -6.89 1.16
CA ILE A 93 1.91 -7.30 0.91
C ILE A 93 2.77 -6.06 1.05
N GLU A 94 3.74 -6.09 1.95
CA GLU A 94 4.62 -4.95 2.19
C GLU A 94 6.07 -5.36 2.36
N SER A 95 6.99 -4.46 2.02
CA SER A 95 8.40 -4.59 2.33
C SER A 95 8.89 -3.32 3.00
N GLN A 96 9.49 -3.50 4.17
CA GLN A 96 10.20 -2.45 4.89
C GLN A 96 11.69 -2.53 4.56
N VAL A 97 12.23 -1.43 4.04
CA VAL A 97 13.65 -1.29 3.72
C VAL A 97 14.24 -0.18 4.58
N LEU A 98 15.32 -0.50 5.28
CA LEU A 98 16.06 0.46 6.08
C LEU A 98 17.21 1.03 5.25
N ILE A 99 17.41 2.35 5.37
CA ILE A 99 18.54 3.02 4.74
C ILE A 99 19.81 2.65 5.52
N SER A 100 20.85 2.17 4.85
CA SER A 100 22.10 1.82 5.55
C SER A 100 22.75 3.04 6.20
N PRO A 101 23.55 2.83 7.26
CA PRO A 101 24.35 3.89 7.86
C PRO A 101 25.26 4.62 6.86
N GLN A 102 25.72 3.94 5.80
CA GLN A 102 26.56 4.54 4.75
C GLN A 102 25.79 5.60 3.95
N HIS A 103 24.56 5.31 3.52
CA HIS A 103 23.69 6.27 2.87
C HIS A 103 23.24 7.38 3.82
N GLN A 104 22.95 7.04 5.08
CA GLN A 104 22.56 8.03 6.10
C GLN A 104 23.63 9.11 6.31
N LYS A 105 24.92 8.76 6.28
CA LYS A 105 26.02 9.74 6.37
C LYS A 105 26.03 10.73 5.20
N ALA A 106 25.56 10.31 4.02
CA ALA A 106 25.51 11.14 2.83
C ALA A 106 24.18 11.92 2.67
N LEU A 107 23.15 11.54 3.42
CA LEU A 107 21.81 12.14 3.39
C LEU A 107 21.74 13.40 4.27
N THR A 108 22.08 14.55 3.69
CA THR A 108 21.75 15.85 4.29
C THR A 108 20.23 16.07 4.31
N VAL A 109 19.74 17.06 5.06
CA VAL A 109 18.31 17.41 5.10
C VAL A 109 17.76 17.73 3.70
N GLU A 110 18.53 18.44 2.89
CA GLU A 110 18.17 18.78 1.51
C GLU A 110 18.11 17.53 0.63
N LYS A 111 19.12 16.66 0.70
CA LYS A 111 19.14 15.38 -0.03
C LYS A 111 17.99 14.47 0.39
N MET A 112 17.69 14.39 1.68
CA MET A 112 16.53 13.64 2.19
C MET A 112 15.24 14.16 1.56
N ARG A 113 15.04 15.48 1.51
CA ARG A 113 13.86 16.09 0.88
C ARG A 113 13.76 15.73 -0.60
N THR A 114 14.87 15.85 -1.33
CA THR A 114 14.93 15.51 -2.76
C THR A 114 14.64 14.03 -3.01
N PHE A 115 15.27 13.14 -2.24
CA PHE A 115 14.99 11.70 -2.28
C PHE A 115 13.51 11.42 -2.03
N GLN A 116 12.93 11.97 -0.95
CA GLN A 116 11.54 11.77 -0.60
C GLN A 116 10.58 12.26 -1.69
N MET A 117 10.83 13.45 -2.24
CA MET A 117 10.01 14.00 -3.33
C MET A 117 10.08 13.15 -4.60
N ASN A 118 11.28 12.75 -5.01
CA ASN A 118 11.45 11.95 -6.23
C ASN A 118 10.84 10.56 -6.09
N ALA A 119 11.03 9.92 -4.94
CA ALA A 119 10.45 8.61 -4.67
C ALA A 119 8.91 8.67 -4.55
N LEU A 120 8.34 9.72 -3.93
CA LEU A 120 6.88 9.93 -3.90
C LEU A 120 6.31 10.19 -5.29
N LYS A 121 6.98 11.00 -6.10
CA LYS A 121 6.57 11.26 -7.49
C LYS A 121 6.53 9.96 -8.29
N PHE A 122 7.61 9.18 -8.25
CA PHE A 122 7.66 7.86 -8.87
C PHE A 122 6.53 6.95 -8.39
N ALA A 123 6.33 6.86 -7.07
CA ALA A 123 5.31 6.00 -6.49
C ALA A 123 3.90 6.41 -6.93
N PHE A 124 3.59 7.71 -6.95
CA PHE A 124 2.31 8.25 -7.40
C PHE A 124 2.06 7.94 -8.88
N GLU A 125 3.04 8.20 -9.76
CA GLU A 125 2.93 7.95 -11.21
C GLU A 125 2.73 6.47 -11.54
N ASN A 126 3.23 5.58 -10.68
CA ASN A 126 3.15 4.13 -10.87
C ASN A 126 2.09 3.46 -9.99
N GLY A 127 1.28 4.23 -9.25
CA GLY A 127 0.21 3.74 -8.38
C GLY A 127 0.67 2.84 -7.24
N ILE A 128 1.86 3.09 -6.68
CA ILE A 128 2.49 2.31 -5.60
C ILE A 128 2.25 3.03 -4.26
N ASN A 129 1.87 2.29 -3.22
CA ASN A 129 1.80 2.86 -1.87
C ASN A 129 3.21 2.88 -1.25
N LEU A 130 3.78 4.08 -1.14
CA LEU A 130 5.08 4.33 -0.52
C LEU A 130 4.89 5.17 0.74
N GLY A 131 5.49 4.74 1.85
CA GLY A 131 5.57 5.50 3.10
C GLY A 131 7.01 5.61 3.59
N PHE A 132 7.37 6.73 4.23
CA PHE A 132 8.66 6.88 4.89
C PHE A 132 8.56 6.56 6.37
N ILE A 133 9.59 5.88 6.87
CA ILE A 133 9.78 5.62 8.29
C ILE A 133 10.74 6.68 8.81
N GLN A 134 10.28 7.49 9.76
CA GLN A 134 11.11 8.42 10.51
C GLN A 134 10.97 8.12 12.00
N PRO A 135 12.07 7.82 12.71
CA PRO A 135 12.06 7.78 14.16
C PRO A 135 11.66 9.16 14.69
N ARG A 136 10.55 9.26 15.43
CA ARG A 136 10.15 10.52 16.07
C ARG A 136 10.79 10.58 17.47
N PRO A 137 11.51 11.65 17.82
CA PRO A 137 11.99 11.85 19.18
C PRO A 137 10.79 11.82 20.16
N GLY A 138 10.89 11.01 21.22
CA GLY A 138 9.86 10.94 22.26
C GLY A 138 8.65 10.04 21.98
N GLN A 139 8.62 9.31 20.86
CA GLN A 139 7.54 8.33 20.62
C GLN A 139 7.67 7.16 21.61
N GLN A 140 6.63 6.94 22.43
CA GLN A 140 6.56 5.79 23.34
C GLN A 140 6.36 4.51 22.53
N GLY A 141 7.23 3.50 22.76
CA GLY A 141 7.20 2.20 22.09
C GLY A 141 8.53 1.81 21.45
N ARG A 142 8.57 0.62 20.85
CA ARG A 142 9.75 0.13 20.14
C ARG A 142 9.95 0.98 18.88
N GLN A 143 10.91 1.90 18.92
CA GLN A 143 11.22 2.72 17.75
C GLN A 143 11.72 1.85 16.60
N PRO A 144 11.38 2.19 15.36
CA PRO A 144 11.99 1.54 14.21
C PRO A 144 13.53 1.71 14.30
N PRO A 145 14.30 0.68 13.94
CA PRO A 145 15.76 0.65 14.12
C PRO A 145 16.52 1.71 13.31
N GLY A 146 15.83 2.46 12.45
CA GLY A 146 16.39 3.58 11.71
C GLY A 146 15.39 4.16 10.70
N PRO A 147 15.78 5.23 9.99
CA PRO A 147 15.02 5.75 8.87
C PRO A 147 14.96 4.73 7.73
N GLY A 148 13.84 4.75 7.01
CA GLY A 148 13.58 3.79 5.95
C GLY A 148 12.37 4.16 5.13
N PHE A 149 11.93 3.23 4.30
CA PHE A 149 10.69 3.32 3.57
C PHE A 149 9.96 1.98 3.56
N VAL A 150 8.64 2.05 3.37
CA VAL A 150 7.76 0.90 3.22
C VAL A 150 7.07 1.03 1.88
N ILE A 151 7.13 -0.04 1.10
CA ILE A 151 6.36 -0.18 -0.13
C ILE A 151 5.32 -1.26 0.10
N SER A 152 4.07 -1.00 -0.27
CA SER A 152 2.96 -1.93 -0.05
C SER A 152 1.96 -1.95 -1.20
N ASP A 153 1.26 -3.07 -1.32
CA ASP A 153 0.09 -3.23 -2.18
C ASP A 153 -0.96 -4.09 -1.49
N ARG A 154 -2.18 -4.06 -2.02
CA ARG A 154 -3.30 -4.86 -1.52
C ARG A 154 -3.87 -5.74 -2.62
N ILE A 155 -4.19 -6.97 -2.26
CA ILE A 155 -4.95 -7.91 -3.08
C ILE A 155 -6.28 -8.13 -2.37
N TYR A 156 -7.35 -7.62 -2.94
CA TYR A 156 -8.71 -7.87 -2.45
C TYR A 156 -9.12 -9.30 -2.77
N ASP A 157 -9.97 -9.88 -1.92
CA ASP A 157 -10.34 -11.29 -1.99
C ASP A 157 -11.04 -11.66 -3.31
N ASP A 158 -11.80 -10.73 -3.89
CA ASP A 158 -12.47 -10.87 -5.19
C ASP A 158 -11.51 -10.96 -6.39
N ALA A 159 -10.28 -10.47 -6.23
CA ALA A 159 -9.23 -10.48 -7.24
C ALA A 159 -8.09 -11.48 -6.91
N PHE A 160 -8.26 -12.30 -5.87
CA PHE A 160 -7.23 -13.22 -5.41
C PHE A 160 -6.96 -14.33 -6.45
N SER A 161 -5.70 -14.45 -6.86
CA SER A 161 -5.21 -15.53 -7.73
C SER A 161 -3.69 -15.64 -7.66
N ASP A 162 -3.15 -16.80 -8.01
CA ASP A 162 -1.71 -17.05 -8.10
C ASP A 162 -0.99 -16.03 -9.01
N ASP A 163 -1.58 -15.72 -10.17
CA ASP A 163 -1.05 -14.71 -11.09
C ASP A 163 -1.09 -13.30 -10.49
N LYS A 164 -2.13 -12.97 -9.72
CA LYS A 164 -2.20 -11.67 -9.03
C LYS A 164 -1.12 -11.55 -7.96
N ILE A 165 -0.85 -12.60 -7.18
CA ILE A 165 0.25 -12.63 -6.21
C ILE A 165 1.58 -12.38 -6.93
N TRP A 166 1.86 -13.13 -8.00
CA TRP A 166 3.09 -12.97 -8.79
C TRP A 166 3.28 -11.54 -9.29
N ARG A 167 2.25 -10.95 -9.89
CA ARG A 167 2.29 -9.57 -10.42
C ARG A 167 2.55 -8.56 -9.33
N VAL A 168 1.89 -8.68 -8.18
CA VAL A 168 2.10 -7.78 -7.04
C VAL A 168 3.52 -7.92 -6.49
N MET A 169 3.99 -9.15 -6.25
CA MET A 169 5.36 -9.39 -5.76
C MET A 169 6.42 -8.79 -6.68
N ARG A 170 6.31 -9.01 -8.00
CA ARG A 170 7.25 -8.41 -8.97
C ARG A 170 7.15 -6.88 -9.00
N ARG A 171 5.94 -6.34 -9.00
CA ARG A 171 5.73 -4.88 -9.00
C ARG A 171 6.37 -4.23 -7.78
N LEU A 172 6.16 -4.81 -6.59
CA LEU A 172 6.76 -4.27 -5.36
C LEU A 172 8.27 -4.44 -5.34
N HIS A 173 8.81 -5.57 -5.81
CA HIS A 173 10.25 -5.74 -5.94
C HIS A 173 10.88 -4.66 -6.84
N SER A 174 10.34 -4.46 -8.05
CA SER A 174 10.84 -3.45 -8.97
C SER A 174 10.68 -2.02 -8.42
N ALA A 175 9.61 -1.76 -7.67
CA ALA A 175 9.42 -0.48 -7.00
C ALA A 175 10.49 -0.23 -5.93
N ILE A 176 10.85 -1.24 -5.14
CA ILE A 176 11.91 -1.16 -4.13
C ILE A 176 13.25 -0.86 -4.81
N ASP A 177 13.60 -1.59 -5.88
CA ASP A 177 14.83 -1.34 -6.64
C ASP A 177 14.88 0.09 -7.19
N MET A 178 13.76 0.61 -7.70
CA MET A 178 13.71 1.97 -8.22
C MET A 178 13.88 3.02 -7.13
N VAL A 179 13.23 2.85 -5.98
CA VAL A 179 13.39 3.78 -4.85
C VAL A 179 14.83 3.75 -4.32
N ILE A 180 15.47 2.58 -4.31
CA ILE A 180 16.89 2.44 -4.02
C ILE A 180 17.75 3.17 -5.06
N ALA A 181 17.44 3.05 -6.35
CA ALA A 181 18.18 3.76 -7.40
C ALA A 181 18.08 5.27 -7.22
N ILE A 182 16.90 5.80 -6.90
CA ILE A 182 16.70 7.22 -6.59
C ILE A 182 17.54 7.64 -5.36
N LEU A 183 17.60 6.79 -4.33
CA LEU A 183 18.45 7.04 -3.15
C LEU A 183 19.94 7.11 -3.53
N ASN A 184 20.41 6.16 -4.33
CA ASN A 184 21.79 6.11 -4.82
C ASN A 184 22.13 7.37 -5.63
N ASP A 185 21.25 7.77 -6.55
CA ASP A 185 21.43 8.96 -7.39
C ASP A 185 21.53 10.25 -6.56
N VAL A 186 20.65 10.40 -5.57
CA VAL A 186 20.63 11.59 -4.69
C VAL A 186 21.85 11.64 -3.76
N THR A 187 22.31 10.48 -3.30
CA THR A 187 23.47 10.40 -2.40
C THR A 187 24.80 10.44 -3.15
N GLY A 188 24.81 10.07 -4.44
CA GLY A 188 26.02 9.88 -5.24
C GLY A 188 26.76 8.58 -4.92
N GLN A 189 26.13 7.64 -4.20
CA GLN A 189 26.71 6.33 -3.90
C GLN A 189 26.39 5.36 -5.02
N GLN A 190 27.41 4.68 -5.55
CA GLN A 190 27.19 3.58 -6.49
C GLN A 190 26.82 2.31 -5.72
N MET A 191 25.96 1.50 -6.34
CA MET A 191 25.49 0.22 -5.82
C MET A 191 26.66 -0.64 -5.33
N GLY A 192 26.85 -0.73 -4.01
CA GLY A 192 27.72 -1.74 -3.42
C GLY A 192 27.13 -3.13 -3.68
N LYS A 193 27.96 -4.17 -3.73
CA LYS A 193 27.43 -5.54 -3.76
C LYS A 193 26.59 -5.75 -2.48
N PRO A 194 25.34 -6.24 -2.58
CA PRO A 194 24.56 -6.58 -1.39
C PRO A 194 25.34 -7.60 -0.55
N ASP A 195 25.41 -7.38 0.77
CA ASP A 195 25.88 -8.40 1.69
C ASP A 195 24.82 -9.52 1.79
N ASP A 196 25.18 -10.73 1.38
CA ASP A 196 24.28 -11.91 1.36
C ASP A 196 23.93 -12.44 2.77
N THR A 197 24.43 -11.81 3.84
CA THR A 197 24.41 -12.34 5.21
C THR A 197 23.15 -12.01 6.04
N ALA A 198 22.17 -11.30 5.50
CA ALA A 198 20.92 -11.02 6.23
C ALA A 198 19.96 -12.24 6.20
N GLU A 199 20.23 -13.26 7.03
CA GLU A 199 19.33 -14.42 7.22
C GLU A 199 18.13 -14.12 8.13
N SER A 200 18.21 -13.08 8.96
CA SER A 200 17.13 -12.68 9.86
C SER A 200 17.25 -11.21 10.24
N GLY A 201 16.36 -10.37 9.69
CA GLY A 201 16.27 -8.95 9.99
C GLY A 201 15.33 -8.21 9.04
N PRO A 202 15.06 -6.91 9.26
CA PRO A 202 14.59 -6.03 8.19
C PRO A 202 15.65 -6.00 7.06
N SER A 203 15.23 -5.86 5.81
CA SER A 203 16.16 -5.78 4.67
C SER A 203 17.04 -4.54 4.85
N TYR A 204 18.32 -4.74 5.17
CA TYR A 204 19.33 -3.69 5.14
C TYR A 204 19.86 -3.59 3.72
N TYR A 205 19.78 -2.41 3.12
CA TYR A 205 20.42 -2.16 1.83
C TYR A 205 21.87 -1.70 2.07
N THR A 206 22.86 -2.54 1.74
CA THR A 206 24.24 -2.07 1.49
C THR A 206 24.38 -1.54 0.07
#